data_AF-A0A430Q700-F1
#
_entry.id   AF-A0A430Q700-F1
#
_cell.length_a   1.000
_cell.length_b   1.000
_cell.length_c   1.000
_cell.angle_alpha   90.00
_cell.angle_beta   90.00
_cell.angle_gamma   90.00
#
_symmetry.space_group_name_H-M   'P 1'
#
loop_
_entity.id
_entity.type
_entity.pdbx_description
1 polymer ?
#
loop_
_entity_poly.entity_id
_entity_poly.type
_entity_poly.pdbx_seq_one_letter_code
_entity_poly.pdbx_strand_id
1 'polypeptide(L)'
;MSSKTVDGPSVYACVAYPSPAEVRSLLDHVLNEPISTAYHNITAVKNLKGIALQDIITEIHPLIMRIDLPDAIRCDLLIALSDIENRMSQGASERLQLGAFVSAFTRAKMALESKIP
;
A
#
# COMPACT_ATOMS: atom_id res chain seq x y z
N MET A 1 10.51 14.95 -16.35
CA MET A 1 11.34 15.90 -15.59
C MET A 1 12.80 15.54 -15.83
N SER A 2 13.61 16.41 -16.44
CA SER A 2 15.04 16.12 -16.67
C SER A 2 15.86 16.69 -15.51
N SER A 3 16.43 15.82 -14.68
CA SER A 3 17.39 16.21 -13.63
C SER A 3 18.80 16.34 -14.23
N LYS A 4 19.58 17.34 -13.79
CA LYS A 4 20.99 17.50 -14.21
C LYS A 4 21.90 16.41 -13.64
N THR A 5 21.50 15.76 -12.56
CA THR A 5 22.27 14.73 -11.85
C THR A 5 21.41 13.48 -11.68
N VAL A 6 21.95 12.32 -12.02
CA VAL A 6 21.27 11.02 -11.84
C VAL A 6 21.54 10.54 -10.42
N ASP A 7 20.50 10.54 -9.60
CA ASP A 7 20.48 10.04 -8.23
C ASP A 7 19.24 9.17 -7.98
N GLY A 8 19.23 8.39 -6.90
CA GLY A 8 18.12 7.45 -6.61
C GLY A 8 16.72 8.11 -6.65
N PRO A 9 16.49 9.24 -5.95
CA PRO A 9 15.20 9.93 -5.97
C PRO A 9 14.77 10.40 -7.37
N SER A 10 15.68 10.92 -8.19
CA SER A 10 15.34 11.35 -9.55
C SER A 10 14.96 10.18 -10.45
N VAL A 11 15.54 9.00 -10.25
CA VAL A 11 15.16 7.79 -11.00
C VAL A 11 13.71 7.39 -10.71
N TYR A 12 13.33 7.26 -9.42
CA TYR A 12 11.96 6.91 -9.02
C TYR A 12 10.93 7.94 -9.51
N ALA A 13 11.24 9.23 -9.33
CA ALA A 13 10.37 10.32 -9.79
C ALA A 13 10.23 10.36 -11.32
N CYS A 14 11.26 9.95 -12.08
CA CYS A 14 11.22 9.93 -13.54
C CYS A 14 10.24 8.89 -14.08
N VAL A 15 10.08 7.75 -13.40
CA VAL A 15 9.16 6.67 -13.78
C VAL A 15 7.85 6.67 -13.01
N ALA A 16 7.62 7.66 -12.14
CA ALA A 16 6.47 7.75 -11.23
C ALA A 16 6.26 6.48 -10.37
N TYR A 17 7.36 5.84 -9.99
CA TYR A 17 7.37 4.61 -9.20
C TYR A 17 7.64 4.93 -7.72
N PRO A 18 7.00 4.24 -6.75
CA PRO A 18 7.21 4.52 -5.35
C PRO A 18 8.63 4.12 -4.91
N SER A 19 9.31 5.07 -4.27
CA SER A 19 10.59 4.83 -3.60
C SER A 19 10.40 4.01 -2.33
N PRO A 20 11.43 3.29 -1.85
CA PRO A 20 11.34 2.48 -0.63
C PRO A 20 10.90 3.26 0.62
N ALA A 21 11.23 4.56 0.70
CA ALA A 21 10.81 5.42 1.80
C ALA A 21 9.30 5.71 1.75
N GLU A 22 8.75 5.91 0.55
CA GLU A 22 7.31 6.14 0.36
C GLU A 22 6.50 4.88 0.64
N VAL A 23 6.97 3.70 0.20
CA VAL A 23 6.30 2.43 0.48
C VAL A 23 6.23 2.17 2.00
N ARG A 24 7.33 2.43 2.72
CA ARG A 24 7.36 2.33 4.19
C ARG A 24 6.44 3.33 4.86
N SER A 25 6.44 4.58 4.39
CA SER A 25 5.52 5.60 4.90
C SER A 25 4.07 5.19 4.65
N LEU A 26 3.73 4.69 3.47
CA LEU A 26 2.39 4.23 3.15
C LEU A 26 1.93 3.10 4.08
N LEU A 27 2.83 2.13 4.33
CA LEU A 27 2.60 1.05 5.28
C LEU A 27 2.31 1.60 6.69
N ASP A 28 3.07 2.61 7.13
CA ASP A 28 2.86 3.30 8.40
C ASP A 28 1.47 3.95 8.49
N HIS A 29 1.03 4.65 7.43
CA HIS A 29 -0.31 5.23 7.37
C HIS A 29 -1.42 4.18 7.52
N VAL A 30 -1.36 3.05 6.77
CA VAL A 30 -2.40 2.02 6.86
C VAL A 30 -2.39 1.26 8.19
N LEU A 31 -1.22 1.13 8.83
CA LEU A 31 -1.11 0.44 10.11
C LEU A 31 -1.50 1.33 11.29
N ASN A 32 -1.11 2.60 11.30
CA ASN A 32 -1.23 3.42 12.51
C ASN A 32 -2.38 4.44 12.47
N GLU A 33 -2.93 4.75 11.30
CA GLU A 33 -3.98 5.76 11.18
C GLU A 33 -5.40 5.15 11.09
N PRO A 34 -6.45 5.95 11.41
CA PRO A 34 -7.83 5.62 11.07
C PRO A 34 -8.04 5.50 9.55
N ILE A 35 -9.00 4.67 9.13
CA ILE A 35 -9.30 4.39 7.70
C ILE A 35 -9.41 5.66 6.86
N SER A 36 -10.19 6.65 7.32
CA SER A 36 -10.43 7.89 6.57
C SER A 36 -9.13 8.67 6.34
N THR A 37 -8.34 8.84 7.40
CA THR A 37 -7.06 9.56 7.35
C THR A 37 -6.06 8.87 6.44
N ALA A 38 -5.88 7.55 6.62
CA ALA A 38 -4.98 6.75 5.78
C ALA A 38 -5.38 6.83 4.30
N TYR A 39 -6.67 6.70 4.00
CA TYR A 39 -7.19 6.81 2.63
C TYR A 39 -6.88 8.18 2.02
N HIS A 40 -7.12 9.27 2.74
CA HIS A 40 -6.86 10.63 2.26
C HIS A 40 -5.36 10.90 2.06
N ASN A 41 -4.53 10.47 3.01
CA ASN A 41 -3.07 10.63 2.93
C ASN A 41 -2.48 9.87 1.74
N ILE A 42 -2.89 8.62 1.54
CA ILE A 42 -2.42 7.80 0.41
C ILE A 42 -2.91 8.39 -0.92
N THR A 43 -4.17 8.83 -0.98
CA THR A 43 -4.71 9.50 -2.16
C THR A 43 -3.89 10.75 -2.51
N ALA A 44 -3.54 11.56 -1.52
CA ALA A 44 -2.73 12.76 -1.72
C ALA A 44 -1.33 12.43 -2.25
N VAL A 45 -0.64 11.44 -1.67
CA VAL A 45 0.69 11.00 -2.12
C VAL A 45 0.65 10.49 -3.56
N LYS A 46 -0.32 9.64 -3.89
CA LYS A 46 -0.51 9.09 -5.25
C LYS A 46 -0.75 10.18 -6.27
N ASN A 47 -1.65 11.12 -5.98
CA ASN A 47 -1.97 12.21 -6.89
C ASN A 47 -0.80 13.18 -7.07
N LEU A 48 -0.07 13.48 -5.99
CA LEU A 48 1.06 14.40 -6.05
C LEU A 48 2.22 13.83 -6.88
N LYS A 49 2.46 12.52 -6.78
CA LYS A 49 3.64 11.86 -7.36
C LYS A 49 3.34 11.04 -8.62
N GLY A 50 2.07 10.87 -8.98
CA GLY A 50 1.64 10.07 -10.12
C GLY A 50 1.81 8.57 -9.93
N ILE A 51 1.83 8.10 -8.67
CA ILE A 51 2.09 6.69 -8.33
C ILE A 51 0.79 5.87 -8.46
N ALA A 52 0.88 4.73 -9.14
CA ALA A 52 -0.23 3.80 -9.24
C ALA A 52 -0.38 2.95 -7.96
N LEU A 53 -1.61 2.60 -7.60
CA LEU A 53 -1.88 1.69 -6.49
C LEU A 53 -1.31 0.28 -6.75
N GLN A 54 -1.22 -0.14 -8.02
CA GLN A 54 -0.66 -1.44 -8.36
C GLN A 54 0.83 -1.52 -7.96
N ASP A 55 1.61 -0.48 -8.27
CA ASP A 55 3.03 -0.41 -7.86
C ASP A 55 3.17 -0.46 -6.33
N ILE A 56 2.27 0.22 -5.62
CA ILE A 56 2.22 0.18 -4.15
C ILE A 56 1.95 -1.24 -3.64
N ILE A 57 0.98 -1.95 -4.21
CA ILE A 57 0.63 -3.33 -3.79
C ILE A 57 1.82 -4.27 -4.03
N THR A 58 2.45 -4.17 -5.20
CA THR A 58 3.63 -4.98 -5.54
C THR A 58 4.78 -4.75 -4.56
N GLU A 59 5.10 -3.50 -4.22
CA GLU A 59 6.21 -3.16 -3.32
C GLU A 59 5.92 -3.43 -1.84
N ILE A 60 4.65 -3.47 -1.44
CA ILE A 60 4.26 -3.78 -0.07
C ILE A 60 4.34 -5.26 0.26
N HIS A 61 4.15 -6.13 -0.72
CA HIS A 61 4.17 -7.58 -0.50
C HIS A 61 5.45 -8.07 0.22
N PRO A 62 6.67 -7.69 -0.20
CA PRO A 62 7.90 -8.02 0.52
C PRO A 62 7.96 -7.49 1.96
N LEU A 63 7.32 -6.34 2.24
CA LEU A 63 7.29 -5.76 3.58
C LEU A 63 6.38 -6.58 4.49
N ILE A 64 5.19 -6.97 4.02
CA ILE A 64 4.26 -7.83 4.79
C ILE A 64 4.92 -9.14 5.19
N MET A 65 5.69 -9.74 4.28
CA MET A 65 6.42 -10.99 4.54
C MET A 65 7.49 -10.86 5.64
N ARG A 66 7.94 -9.63 5.94
CA ARG A 66 8.90 -9.33 7.01
C ARG A 66 8.23 -8.97 8.34
N ILE A 67 6.94 -8.62 8.33
CA ILE A 67 6.20 -8.32 9.56
C ILE A 67 5.83 -9.64 10.25
N ASP A 68 6.03 -9.67 11.56
CA ASP A 68 5.59 -10.78 12.38
C ASP A 68 4.07 -10.70 12.56
N LEU A 69 3.35 -11.49 11.76
CA LEU A 69 1.90 -11.63 11.78
C LEU A 69 1.58 -13.12 11.94
N PRO A 70 0.55 -13.48 12.73
CA PRO A 70 0.04 -14.84 12.76
C PRO A 70 -0.34 -15.32 11.35
N ASP A 71 0.03 -16.56 11.00
CA ASP A 71 -0.11 -17.09 9.64
C ASP A 71 -1.53 -16.94 9.07
N ALA A 72 -2.56 -17.19 9.88
CA ALA A 72 -3.95 -17.02 9.45
C ALA A 72 -4.27 -15.58 9.00
N ILE A 73 -3.78 -14.57 9.75
CA ILE A 73 -4.00 -13.16 9.43
C ILE A 73 -3.18 -12.76 8.20
N ARG A 74 -1.94 -13.26 8.09
CA ARG A 74 -1.08 -13.02 6.93
C ARG A 74 -1.71 -13.58 5.65
N CYS A 75 -2.18 -14.83 5.68
CA CYS A 75 -2.87 -15.46 4.54
C CYS A 75 -4.10 -14.67 4.13
N ASP A 76 -4.96 -14.29 5.07
CA ASP A 76 -6.15 -13.48 4.81
C ASP A 76 -5.83 -12.13 4.17
N LEU A 77 -4.79 -11.45 4.65
CA LEU A 77 -4.33 -10.18 4.08
C LEU A 77 -3.80 -10.37 2.65
N LEU A 78 -3.00 -11.41 2.41
CA LEU A 78 -2.44 -11.70 1.09
C LEU A 78 -3.53 -12.05 0.07
N ILE A 79 -4.55 -12.82 0.46
CA ILE A 79 -5.71 -13.10 -0.40
C ILE A 79 -6.43 -11.81 -0.77
N ALA A 80 -6.67 -10.94 0.21
CA ALA A 80 -7.33 -9.66 -0.04
C ALA A 80 -6.52 -8.76 -0.99
N LEU A 81 -5.19 -8.72 -0.84
CA LEU A 81 -4.33 -7.95 -1.74
C LEU A 81 -4.28 -8.54 -3.15
N SER A 82 -4.26 -9.86 -3.29
CA SER A 82 -4.31 -10.55 -4.58
C SER A 82 -5.62 -10.27 -5.34
N ASP A 83 -6.76 -10.28 -4.63
CA ASP A 83 -8.05 -9.91 -5.22
C ASP A 83 -8.07 -8.46 -5.72
N ILE A 84 -7.47 -7.53 -4.96
CA ILE A 84 -7.37 -6.13 -5.34
C ILE A 84 -6.50 -5.98 -6.59
N GLU A 85 -5.32 -6.60 -6.61
CA GLU A 85 -4.41 -6.57 -7.76
C GLU A 85 -5.07 -7.14 -9.03
N ASN A 86 -5.77 -8.27 -8.91
CA ASN A 86 -6.50 -8.88 -10.02
C ASN A 86 -7.65 -7.97 -10.53
N ARG A 87 -8.36 -7.28 -9.64
CA ARG A 87 -9.39 -6.32 -10.05
C ARG A 87 -8.77 -5.12 -10.77
N MET A 88 -7.62 -4.63 -10.28
CA MET A 88 -6.89 -3.55 -10.92
C MET A 88 -6.41 -3.92 -12.32
N SER A 89 -5.89 -5.13 -12.52
CA SER A 89 -5.46 -5.60 -13.85
C SER A 89 -6.63 -5.72 -14.85
N GLN A 90 -7.86 -5.83 -14.36
CA GLN A 90 -9.09 -5.84 -15.17
C GLN A 90 -9.68 -4.43 -15.39
N GLY A 91 -9.01 -3.36 -14.95
CA GLY A 91 -9.47 -1.99 -15.14
C GLY A 91 -10.49 -1.50 -14.12
N ALA A 92 -10.55 -2.13 -12.93
CA ALA A 92 -11.43 -1.65 -11.86
C ALA A 92 -11.05 -0.24 -11.37
N SER A 93 -12.02 0.46 -10.79
CA SER A 93 -11.79 1.80 -10.24
C SER A 93 -10.75 1.78 -9.12
N GLU A 94 -9.62 2.45 -9.37
CA GLU A 94 -8.53 2.58 -8.42
C GLU A 94 -8.96 3.27 -7.11
N ARG A 95 -9.92 4.19 -7.19
CA ARG A 95 -10.51 4.84 -6.02
C ARG A 95 -11.20 3.83 -5.09
N LEU A 96 -11.98 2.91 -5.65
CA LEU A 96 -12.66 1.86 -4.89
C LEU A 96 -11.66 0.83 -4.37
N GLN A 97 -10.68 0.44 -5.20
CA GLN A 97 -9.64 -0.50 -4.80
C GLN A 97 -8.72 0.06 -3.69
N LEU A 98 -8.46 1.37 -3.66
CA LEU A 98 -7.73 2.00 -2.55
C LEU A 98 -8.52 1.88 -1.23
N GLY A 99 -9.84 2.05 -1.28
CA GLY A 99 -10.70 1.82 -0.11
C GLY A 99 -10.63 0.38 0.39
N ALA A 100 -10.69 -0.59 -0.54
CA ALA A 100 -10.53 -2.01 -0.24
C ALA A 100 -9.14 -2.31 0.37
N PHE A 101 -8.10 -1.69 -0.16
CA PHE A 101 -6.72 -1.81 0.33
C PHE A 101 -6.60 -1.35 1.79
N VAL A 102 -7.02 -0.11 2.11
CA VAL A 102 -6.98 0.40 3.50
C VAL A 102 -7.84 -0.44 4.45
N SER A 103 -9.00 -0.90 3.98
CA SER A 103 -9.88 -1.77 4.75
C SER A 103 -9.25 -3.14 5.05
N ALA A 104 -8.51 -3.73 4.10
CA ALA A 104 -7.82 -5.01 4.29
C ALA A 104 -6.80 -4.94 5.44
N PHE A 105 -5.99 -3.87 5.50
CA PHE A 105 -5.06 -3.65 6.61
C PHE A 105 -5.81 -3.43 7.93
N THR A 106 -6.90 -2.67 7.92
CA THR A 106 -7.69 -2.44 9.15
C THR A 106 -8.30 -3.72 9.68
N ARG A 107 -8.82 -4.59 8.80
CA ARG A 107 -9.30 -5.92 9.19
C ARG A 107 -8.18 -6.76 9.79
N ALA A 108 -6.97 -6.72 9.23
CA ALA A 108 -5.82 -7.42 9.80
C ALA A 108 -5.46 -6.92 11.21
N LYS A 109 -5.52 -5.59 11.44
CA LYS A 109 -5.32 -4.98 12.77
C LYS A 109 -6.36 -5.45 13.79
N MET A 110 -7.63 -5.37 13.44
CA MET A 110 -8.72 -5.82 14.31
C MET A 110 -8.61 -7.32 14.65
N ALA A 111 -8.21 -8.14 13.67
CA ALA A 111 -7.98 -9.57 13.91
C ALA A 111 -6.80 -9.81 14.86
N LEU A 112 -5.74 -8.99 14.79
CA LEU A 112 -4.61 -9.06 15.70
C LEU A 112 -5.00 -8.66 17.12
N GLU A 113 -5.74 -7.55 17.28
CA GLU A 113 -6.27 -7.08 18.57
C GLU A 113 -7.17 -8.12 19.23
N SER A 114 -8.02 -8.80 18.46
CA SER A 114 -8.92 -9.84 18.99
C SER A 114 -8.19 -11.09 19.54
N LYS A 115 -6.92 -11.28 19.18
CA LYS A 115 -6.08 -12.39 19.65
C LYS A 115 -5.21 -12.02 20.85
N ILE A 116 -5.17 -10.74 21.24
CA ILE A 116 -4.46 -10.29 22.44
C ILE A 116 -5.43 -10.47 23.62
N PRO A 117 -5.08 -11.31 24.62
CA PRO A 117 -5.92 -11.53 25.81
C PRO A 117 -6.01 -10.32 26.73
#